data_AF-A0A7K8FDH2-F1
#
_entry.id   AF-A0A7K8FDH2-F1
#
_cell.length_a   1.000
_cell.length_b   1.000
_cell.length_c   1.000
_cell.angle_alpha   90.00
_cell.angle_beta   90.00
_cell.angle_gamma   90.00
#
_symmetry.space_group_name_H-M   'P 1'
#
loop_
_entity.id
_entity.type
_entity.pdbx_description
1 polymer ?
#
loop_
_entity_poly.entity_id
_entity_poly.type
_entity_poly.pdbx_seq_one_letter_code
_entity_poly.pdbx_strand_id
1 'polypeptide(L)'
;QDYPKNRHPGWSRGSVAYHADDGKLFHGSGVGDPFGPRCYKGDVMGCGIMFPRDYGRDSEGDSDDALEPPEVKVKVRNVMYLEEEEEEEEEEEEEDREEMEQEQEGRKVVV
;
A
#
# COMPACT_ATOMS: atom_id res chain seq x y z
N GLN A 1 17.00 6.17 0.90
CA GLN A 1 16.51 7.09 -0.14
C GLN A 1 15.55 8.06 0.52
N ASP A 2 15.67 9.36 0.24
CA ASP A 2 14.81 10.37 0.85
C ASP A 2 13.51 10.53 0.06
N TYR A 3 12.42 10.88 0.75
CA TYR A 3 11.15 11.19 0.09
C TYR A 3 11.25 12.52 -0.70
N PRO A 4 10.68 12.62 -1.91
CA PRO A 4 10.74 13.83 -2.72
C PRO A 4 10.10 15.03 -2.01
N LYS A 5 10.84 16.14 -1.93
CA LYS A 5 10.41 17.37 -1.22
C LYS A 5 9.27 18.13 -1.92
N ASN A 6 9.01 17.82 -3.19
CA ASN A 6 8.02 18.47 -4.03
C ASN A 6 6.74 17.63 -4.22
N ARG A 7 6.52 16.59 -3.41
CA ARG A 7 5.31 15.77 -3.44
C ARG A 7 4.74 15.59 -2.04
N HIS A 8 3.43 15.43 -1.94
CA HIS A 8 2.78 15.09 -0.66
C HIS A 8 3.16 13.67 -0.22
N PRO A 9 3.27 13.39 1.09
CA PRO A 9 3.44 12.04 1.60
C PRO A 9 2.34 11.09 1.08
N GLY A 10 2.71 9.85 0.78
CA GLY A 10 1.80 8.85 0.21
C GLY A 10 1.67 8.90 -1.32
N TRP A 11 2.12 9.96 -2.00
CA TRP A 11 1.97 10.09 -3.46
C TRP A 11 3.05 9.42 -4.32
N SER A 12 4.11 8.89 -3.70
CA SER A 12 5.24 8.25 -4.40
C SER A 12 5.42 6.83 -3.91
N ARG A 13 5.67 5.90 -4.83
CA ARG A 13 5.87 4.46 -4.55
C ARG A 13 6.78 4.23 -3.34
N GLY A 14 6.37 3.28 -2.48
CA GLY A 14 7.08 2.98 -1.23
C GLY A 14 6.79 3.94 -0.07
N SER A 15 5.77 4.79 -0.19
CA SER A 15 5.28 5.65 0.89
C SER A 15 3.80 5.43 1.11
N VAL A 16 3.39 5.46 2.37
CA VAL A 16 1.99 5.48 2.82
C VAL A 16 1.73 6.75 3.62
N ALA A 17 0.54 7.32 3.49
CA ALA A 17 0.10 8.46 4.31
C ALA A 17 -1.41 8.47 4.52
N TYR A 18 -1.83 8.99 5.66
CA TYR A 18 -3.22 9.37 5.91
C TYR A 18 -3.34 10.89 5.80
N HIS A 19 -4.25 11.37 4.95
CA HIS A 19 -4.49 12.80 4.78
C HIS A 19 -5.65 13.22 5.68
N ALA A 20 -5.33 14.07 6.66
CA ALA A 20 -6.25 14.41 7.74
C ALA A 20 -7.38 15.36 7.32
N ASP A 21 -7.29 15.97 6.14
CA ASP A 21 -8.22 16.95 5.57
C ASP A 21 -9.36 16.34 4.74
N ASP A 22 -9.24 15.08 4.33
CA ASP A 22 -10.27 14.34 3.62
C ASP A 22 -10.57 12.95 4.23
N GLY A 23 -9.68 12.46 5.10
CA GLY A 23 -9.83 11.17 5.74
C GLY A 23 -9.43 9.99 4.85
N LYS A 24 -8.61 10.25 3.82
CA LYS A 24 -8.19 9.24 2.86
C LYS A 24 -6.81 8.69 3.14
N LEU A 25 -6.58 7.46 2.72
CA LEU A 25 -5.26 6.84 2.68
C LEU A 25 -4.65 6.99 1.29
N PHE A 26 -3.35 7.24 1.22
CA PHE A 26 -2.59 7.34 -0.02
C PHE A 26 -1.41 6.38 0.05
N HIS A 27 -1.36 5.41 -0.87
CA HIS A 27 -0.30 4.42 -0.95
C HIS A 27 0.39 4.48 -2.31
N GLY A 28 1.54 5.16 -2.37
CA GLY A 28 2.28 5.34 -3.61
C GLY A 28 1.59 6.14 -4.74
N SER A 29 0.34 6.56 -4.55
CA SER A 29 -0.54 7.18 -5.55
C SER A 29 -1.00 8.58 -5.13
N GLY A 30 -1.22 9.44 -6.12
CA GLY A 30 -1.83 10.77 -5.92
C GLY A 30 -3.34 10.74 -5.74
N VAL A 31 -3.95 9.59 -6.00
CA VAL A 31 -5.34 9.28 -5.69
C VAL A 31 -5.35 8.51 -4.37
N GLY A 32 -6.34 8.78 -3.53
CA GLY A 32 -6.45 8.15 -2.22
C GLY A 32 -7.85 7.66 -1.94
N ASP A 33 -7.91 6.68 -1.04
CA ASP A 33 -9.07 5.84 -0.80
C ASP A 33 -9.75 6.20 0.51
N PRO A 34 -11.09 6.17 0.58
CA PRO A 34 -11.82 6.44 1.82
C PRO A 34 -11.41 5.45 2.91
N PHE A 35 -10.77 5.93 3.97
CA PHE A 35 -10.27 5.07 5.05
C PHE A 35 -10.86 5.43 6.42
N GLY A 36 -10.91 6.73 6.74
CA GLY A 36 -11.23 7.19 8.07
C GLY A 36 -11.92 8.55 8.11
N PRO A 37 -12.25 9.04 9.32
CA PRO A 37 -12.86 10.33 9.49
C PRO A 37 -11.84 11.45 9.31
N ARG A 38 -12.24 12.52 8.62
CA ARG A 38 -11.49 13.79 8.64
C ARG A 38 -11.21 14.25 10.07
N CYS A 39 -9.99 14.73 10.30
CA CYS A 39 -9.59 15.27 11.59
C CYS A 39 -9.91 16.76 11.71
N TYR A 40 -10.13 17.21 12.94
CA TYR A 40 -10.40 18.59 13.29
C TYR A 40 -9.47 19.07 14.40
N LYS A 41 -9.51 20.38 14.65
CA LYS A 41 -8.76 20.99 15.74
C LYS A 41 -9.15 20.37 17.08
N GLY A 42 -8.17 19.77 17.76
CA GLY A 42 -8.36 19.11 19.05
C GLY A 42 -8.26 17.58 18.97
N ASP A 43 -8.31 17.01 17.76
CA ASP A 43 -8.12 15.58 17.55
C ASP A 43 -6.65 15.18 17.75
N VAL A 44 -6.45 13.93 18.15
CA VAL A 44 -5.13 13.33 18.37
C VAL A 44 -4.98 12.13 17.45
N MET A 45 -3.91 12.12 16.65
CA MET A 45 -3.60 11.06 15.69
C MET A 45 -2.45 10.20 16.19
N GLY A 46 -2.59 8.88 16.05
CA GLY A 46 -1.53 7.91 16.32
C GLY A 46 -1.08 7.23 15.04
N CYS A 47 0.21 6.89 14.97
CA CYS A 47 0.76 6.02 13.93
C CYS A 47 1.63 4.93 14.57
N GLY A 48 1.68 3.77 13.93
CA GLY A 48 2.47 2.64 14.38
C GLY A 48 2.86 1.76 13.20
N ILE A 49 3.99 1.08 13.32
CA ILE A 49 4.46 0.08 12.36
C ILE A 49 4.62 -1.25 13.08
N MET A 50 4.21 -2.34 12.44
CA MET A 50 4.39 -3.68 12.95
C MET A 50 5.33 -4.43 12.01
N PHE A 51 6.48 -4.85 12.53
CA PHE A 51 7.40 -5.70 11.79
C PHE A 51 6.98 -7.17 11.90
N PRO A 52 7.12 -7.97 10.84
CA PRO A 52 7.03 -9.42 10.93
C PRO A 52 7.97 -9.98 12.01
N ARG A 53 7.60 -11.12 12.60
CA ARG A 53 8.39 -11.75 13.70
C ARG A 53 9.79 -12.16 13.25
N ASP A 54 9.92 -12.47 11.97
CA ASP A 54 11.14 -12.84 11.26
C ASP A 54 11.83 -11.64 10.61
N TYR A 55 11.48 -10.40 10.98
CA TYR A 55 12.26 -9.22 10.62
C TYR A 55 13.63 -9.30 11.31
N GLY A 56 14.54 -10.01 10.65
CA GLY A 56 15.92 -10.18 11.06
C GLY A 56 16.56 -8.81 11.19
N ARG A 57 17.16 -8.56 12.34
CA ARG A 57 18.15 -7.50 12.44
C ARG A 57 19.46 -8.09 11.94
N ASP A 58 19.63 -8.21 10.64
CA ASP A 58 20.91 -8.51 10.00
C ASP A 58 21.87 -7.30 10.11
N SER A 59 22.05 -6.83 11.35
CA SER A 59 23.17 -5.98 11.73
C SER A 59 24.08 -6.83 12.59
N GLU A 60 25.18 -7.27 11.99
CA GLU A 60 26.35 -7.78 12.66
C GLU A 60 26.66 -6.93 13.92
N GLY A 61 26.61 -7.56 15.10
CA GLY A 61 27.11 -6.98 16.36
C GLY A 61 26.06 -6.68 17.43
N ASP A 62 25.65 -7.70 18.19
CA ASP A 62 25.89 -7.72 19.64
C ASP A 62 25.68 -9.16 20.16
N SER A 63 26.58 -9.60 21.02
CA SER A 63 26.71 -10.97 21.51
C SER A 63 25.88 -11.22 22.78
N ASP A 64 25.44 -12.47 22.91
CA ASP A 64 25.33 -13.27 24.14
C ASP A 64 23.93 -13.55 24.71
N ASP A 65 23.67 -14.86 24.82
CA ASP A 65 22.70 -15.60 25.64
C ASP A 65 21.26 -15.06 25.80
N ALA A 66 20.33 -15.50 24.94
CA ALA A 66 18.93 -15.63 25.31
C ALA A 66 18.20 -16.66 24.41
N LEU A 67 17.96 -17.84 25.00
CA LEU A 67 17.10 -18.94 24.59
C LEU A 67 16.05 -18.58 23.51
N GLU A 68 16.14 -19.27 22.36
CA GLU A 68 15.15 -19.18 21.28
C GLU A 68 13.73 -19.51 21.79
N PRO A 69 12.76 -18.57 21.72
CA PRO A 69 11.36 -18.91 21.94
C PRO A 69 10.80 -19.68 20.74
N PRO A 70 9.86 -20.62 20.95
CA PRO A 70 9.35 -21.48 19.88
C PRO A 70 8.72 -20.65 18.75
N GLU A 71 9.07 -20.99 17.51
CA GLU A 71 8.53 -20.41 16.28
C GLU A 71 7.01 -20.61 16.20
N VAL A 72 6.25 -19.64 16.70
CA VAL A 72 4.83 -19.55 16.37
C VAL A 72 4.73 -18.74 15.08
N LYS A 73 4.52 -19.46 13.96
CA LYS A 73 4.26 -18.89 12.62
C LYS A 73 2.91 -18.16 12.61
N VAL A 74 2.84 -17.01 13.28
CA VAL A 74 1.71 -16.11 13.18
C VAL A 74 1.93 -15.26 11.94
N LYS A 75 1.29 -15.63 10.83
CA LYS A 75 1.10 -14.71 9.69
C LYS A 75 0.21 -13.58 10.18
N VAL A 76 0.81 -12.45 10.54
CA VAL A 76 0.06 -11.22 10.76
C VAL A 76 -0.29 -10.70 9.37
N ARG A 77 -1.53 -10.95 8.94
CA ARG A 77 -2.09 -10.39 7.72
C ARG A 77 -2.82 -9.11 8.09
N ASN A 78 -2.44 -7.98 7.51
CA ASN A 78 -3.36 -6.85 7.39
C ASN A 78 -4.36 -7.24 6.30
N VAL A 79 -5.37 -8.02 6.68
CA VAL A 79 -6.34 -8.65 5.77
C VAL A 79 -7.08 -7.60 4.92
N MET A 80 -7.32 -6.41 5.47
CA MET A 80 -8.07 -5.35 4.78
C MET A 80 -7.40 -4.83 3.50
N TYR A 81 -6.07 -4.75 3.44
CA TYR A 81 -5.38 -4.09 2.32
C TYR A 81 -4.94 -5.06 1.22
N LEU A 82 -4.74 -6.33 1.56
CA LEU A 82 -4.37 -7.32 0.55
C LEU A 82 -5.53 -7.63 -0.39
N GLU A 83 -6.76 -7.60 0.13
CA GLU A 83 -7.96 -7.82 -0.68
C GLU A 83 -8.19 -6.63 -1.63
N GLU A 84 -7.95 -5.38 -1.18
CA GLU A 84 -8.06 -4.18 -2.03
C GLU A 84 -6.95 -4.12 -3.10
N GLU A 85 -5.69 -4.45 -2.78
CA GLU A 85 -4.60 -4.50 -3.79
C GLU A 85 -4.86 -5.59 -4.86
N GLU A 86 -5.40 -6.75 -4.49
CA GLU A 86 -5.77 -7.80 -5.46
C GLU A 86 -6.95 -7.36 -6.35
N GLU A 87 -7.96 -6.68 -5.78
CA GLU A 87 -9.09 -6.14 -6.55
C GLU A 87 -8.67 -5.04 -7.53
N GLU A 88 -7.78 -4.10 -7.12
CA GLU A 88 -7.26 -3.05 -8.01
C GLU A 88 -6.41 -3.63 -9.15
N GLU A 89 -5.57 -4.64 -8.89
CA GLU A 89 -4.79 -5.32 -9.94
C GLU A 89 -5.72 -6.06 -10.94
N GLU A 90 -6.80 -6.69 -10.47
CA GLU A 90 -7.79 -7.33 -11.34
C GLU A 90 -8.56 -6.32 -12.20
N GLU A 91 -8.92 -5.14 -11.65
CA GLU A 91 -9.60 -4.07 -12.42
C GLU A 91 -8.68 -3.48 -13.52
N GLU A 92 -7.40 -3.23 -13.23
CA GLU A 92 -6.44 -2.74 -14.24
C GLU A 92 -6.22 -3.77 -15.37
N GLU A 93 -6.16 -5.08 -15.06
CA GLU A 93 -6.01 -6.13 -16.08
C GLU A 93 -7.25 -6.26 -17.00
N GLU A 94 -8.45 -6.07 -16.46
CA GLU A 94 -9.69 -6.09 -17.26
C GLU A 94 -9.80 -4.84 -18.14
N GLU A 95 -9.40 -3.65 -17.67
CA GLU A 95 -9.39 -2.43 -18.48
C GLU A 95 -8.39 -2.54 -19.67
N ASP A 96 -7.19 -3.06 -19.41
CA ASP A 96 -6.18 -3.35 -20.46
C ASP A 96 -6.71 -4.37 -21.49
N ARG A 97 -7.45 -5.38 -21.04
CA ARG A 97 -8.10 -6.39 -21.92
C ARG A 97 -9.19 -5.76 -22.78
N GLU A 98 -10.05 -4.90 -22.22
CA GLU A 98 -11.11 -4.21 -22.95
C GLU A 98 -10.55 -3.21 -23.98
N GLU A 99 -9.41 -2.56 -23.70
CA GLU A 99 -8.74 -1.68 -24.65
C GLU A 99 -8.19 -2.48 -25.86
N MET A 100 -7.58 -3.65 -25.62
CA MET A 100 -7.08 -4.53 -26.69
C MET A 100 -8.18 -5.11 -27.58
N GLU A 101 -9.39 -5.34 -27.05
CA GLU A 101 -10.53 -5.83 -27.84
C GLU A 101 -11.12 -4.73 -28.75
N GLN A 102 -11.20 -3.48 -28.26
CA GLN A 102 -11.69 -2.35 -29.05
C GLN A 102 -10.75 -1.98 -30.21
N GLU A 103 -9.45 -2.18 -30.05
CA GLU A 103 -8.47 -1.95 -31.13
C GLU A 103 -8.63 -2.95 -32.28
N GLN A 104 -9.14 -4.17 -32.03
CA GLN A 104 -9.38 -5.19 -33.05
C GLN A 104 -10.67 -5.01 -33.84
N GLU A 105 -11.69 -4.33 -33.30
CA GLU A 105 -12.97 -4.09 -34.00
C GLU A 105 -12.91 -2.89 -34.97
N GLY A 106 -11.91 -2.02 -34.82
CA GLY A 106 -11.71 -0.79 -35.59
C GLY A 106 -11.12 -0.95 -37.00
N ARG A 107 -11.62 -1.87 -37.85
CA ARG A 107 -11.19 -1.90 -39.27
C ARG A 107 -12.12 -2.61 -40.25
N LYS A 108 -13.38 -2.18 -40.36
CA LYS A 108 -14.27 -2.63 -41.45
C LYS A 108 -14.30 -1.63 -42.61
N VAL A 109 -13.35 -1.78 -43.54
CA VAL A 109 -13.41 -1.15 -44.87
C VAL A 109 -14.39 -1.94 -45.75
N VAL A 110 -15.49 -1.31 -46.14
CA VAL A 110 -16.41 -1.83 -47.16
C VAL A 110 -15.96 -1.33 -48.53
N VAL A 111 -15.80 -2.27 -49.48
CA VAL A 111 -15.39 -2.04 -50.88
C VAL A 111 -16.60 -1.74 -51.74
#